data_AF-A0A6J0K7K6-F1
#
_entry.id   AF-A0A6J0K7K6-F1
#
_cell.length_a   1.000
_cell.length_b   1.000
_cell.length_c   1.000
_cell.angle_alpha   90.00
_cell.angle_beta   90.00
_cell.angle_gamma   90.00
#
_symmetry.space_group_name_H-M   'P 1'
#
loop_
_entity.id
_entity.type
_entity.pdbx_description
1 polymer ?
#
loop_
_entity_poly.entity_id
_entity_poly.type
_entity_poly.pdbx_seq_one_letter_code
_entity_poly.pdbx_strand_id
1 'polypeptide(L)'
;METSCPVQIRVSHGWRGILVGRDLIKRNAGWLIRNGESIQLWDDPWLSTTEREGPNGPPSELLANLRVADLMIPGTTEWDVEIIRQVCPIYETQILRLRPSLTGAPDRLCWMGTKTGEYTTRSGYISAVSEHAPAEELQRSTNWNQHVWSLKTAPKIKMFVWKALKRALPVGTRLVDRHITADPSCKRCGNRESIDHLFIHCQFAQQMWQAAPFVVDCDSSGLLDLDDYWSGVAKQLCLPPPGISNTHLAPWILWEIWKARNKLVFVNFISTPMESLSIAISAAREWELGQTSTTSLKSTKPPATPPASDSTILRTDAAWRVDSVTAGLGWIISIQEDTLQFTQLVLQVHSPLMGEALAMRAGIEKCKELGFQNIRCESDSKLLINSINHGNSLPELYGVVVDILCTATFFNSVSFIWISRDKNMAADLLAKQCLSVGVEVLIPP
;
A
#
# COMPACT_ATOMS: atom_id res chain seq x y z
N MET A 1 19.10 -15.48 -0.25
CA MET A 1 19.00 -15.58 1.22
C MET A 1 18.68 -17.03 1.54
N GLU A 2 19.54 -17.75 2.24
CA GLU A 2 19.29 -19.15 2.62
C GLU A 2 18.08 -19.22 3.56
N THR A 3 16.99 -19.86 3.11
CA THR A 3 15.68 -19.84 3.78
C THR A 3 15.42 -21.08 4.65
N SER A 4 16.38 -21.98 4.85
CA SER A 4 16.21 -23.29 5.47
C SER A 4 16.87 -23.41 6.85
N CYS A 5 16.45 -22.58 7.82
CA CYS A 5 16.81 -22.83 9.23
C CYS A 5 15.60 -23.41 9.99
N PRO A 6 15.64 -24.70 10.41
CA PRO A 6 14.58 -25.32 11.18
C PRO A 6 14.49 -24.72 12.59
N VAL A 7 13.28 -24.67 13.14
CA VAL A 7 13.02 -24.10 14.47
C VAL A 7 13.58 -25.04 15.54
N GLN A 8 14.82 -24.82 15.98
CA GLN A 8 15.35 -25.47 17.18
C GLN A 8 14.70 -24.88 18.44
N ILE A 9 14.37 -25.75 19.39
CA ILE A 9 13.47 -25.52 20.55
C ILE A 9 13.98 -24.46 21.56
N ARG A 10 15.22 -23.97 21.43
CA ARG A 10 15.81 -22.92 22.30
C ARG A 10 16.22 -21.67 21.55
N VAL A 11 15.25 -20.98 20.97
CA VAL A 11 15.46 -19.66 20.34
C VAL A 11 14.85 -18.53 21.16
N SER A 12 15.53 -17.37 21.16
CA SER A 12 15.15 -16.16 21.90
C SER A 12 13.77 -15.64 21.47
N HIS A 13 13.08 -14.89 22.34
CA HIS A 13 11.80 -14.26 22.00
C HIS A 13 11.88 -13.39 20.74
N GLY A 14 12.99 -12.67 20.55
CA GLY A 14 13.23 -11.89 19.33
C GLY A 14 13.32 -12.76 18.08
N TRP A 15 14.05 -13.88 18.14
CA TRP A 15 14.15 -14.81 17.01
C TRP A 15 12.81 -15.47 16.67
N ARG A 16 12.00 -15.83 17.68
CA ARG A 16 10.63 -16.32 17.45
C ARG A 16 9.79 -15.29 16.70
N GLY A 17 9.88 -14.02 17.08
CA GLY A 17 9.21 -12.92 16.37
C GLY A 17 9.67 -12.79 14.91
N ILE A 18 10.98 -12.90 14.67
CA ILE A 18 11.55 -12.89 13.31
C ILE A 18 11.04 -14.09 12.49
N LEU A 19 10.97 -15.29 13.08
CA LEU A 19 10.45 -16.49 12.41
C LEU A 19 8.98 -16.33 12.04
N VAL A 20 8.15 -15.77 12.92
CA VAL A 20 6.74 -15.46 12.61
C VAL A 20 6.64 -14.49 11.43
N GLY A 21 7.45 -13.43 11.42
CA GLY A 21 7.53 -12.48 10.31
C GLY A 21 8.01 -13.13 9.01
N ARG A 22 9.05 -13.98 9.07
CA ARG A 22 9.56 -14.75 7.93
C ARG A 22 8.48 -15.65 7.35
N ASP A 23 7.76 -16.39 8.18
CA ASP A 23 6.77 -17.35 7.73
C ASP A 23 5.53 -16.66 7.15
N LEU A 24 5.16 -15.48 7.70
CA LEU A 24 4.19 -14.58 7.07
C LEU A 24 4.65 -14.13 5.68
N ILE A 25 5.93 -13.72 5.56
CA ILE A 25 6.51 -13.30 4.29
C ILE A 25 6.49 -14.43 3.27
N LYS A 26 7.00 -15.61 3.63
CA LYS A 26 7.04 -16.79 2.76
C LYS A 26 5.66 -17.23 2.25
N ARG A 27 4.61 -17.05 3.05
CA ARG A 27 3.24 -17.42 2.67
C ARG A 27 2.58 -16.42 1.72
N ASN A 28 3.01 -15.15 1.78
CA ASN A 28 2.41 -14.04 1.05
C ASN A 28 3.40 -13.40 0.04
N ALA A 29 4.47 -14.12 -0.31
CA ALA A 29 5.41 -13.71 -1.35
C ALA A 29 5.42 -14.70 -2.54
N GLY A 30 5.58 -14.15 -3.74
CA GLY A 30 5.77 -14.87 -4.99
C GLY A 30 7.06 -14.44 -5.68
N TRP A 31 7.57 -15.25 -6.59
CA TRP A 31 8.76 -14.93 -7.38
C TRP A 31 8.39 -14.25 -8.69
N LEU A 32 9.09 -13.18 -9.01
CA LEU A 32 9.10 -12.55 -10.34
C LEU A 32 10.27 -13.12 -11.13
N ILE A 33 9.93 -13.83 -12.20
CA ILE A 33 10.89 -14.43 -13.11
C ILE A 33 11.64 -13.33 -13.86
N ARG A 34 12.96 -13.43 -13.86
CA ARG A 34 13.83 -12.67 -14.73
C ARG A 34 14.77 -13.60 -15.47
N ASN A 35 15.90 -13.98 -14.89
CA ASN A 35 16.79 -14.99 -15.47
C ASN A 35 16.36 -16.43 -15.11
N GLY A 36 15.46 -16.61 -14.14
CA GLY A 36 14.91 -17.91 -13.75
C GLY A 36 15.91 -18.82 -13.01
N GLU A 37 17.12 -18.35 -12.74
CA GLU A 37 18.19 -19.14 -12.14
C GLU A 37 18.02 -19.29 -10.62
N SER A 38 17.28 -18.41 -9.96
CA SER A 38 17.11 -18.45 -8.50
C SER A 38 15.83 -19.15 -8.07
N ILE A 39 14.98 -19.57 -9.02
CA ILE A 39 13.65 -20.10 -8.76
C ILE A 39 13.64 -21.60 -9.03
N GLN A 40 13.31 -22.38 -7.99
CA GLN A 40 13.09 -23.82 -8.12
C GLN A 40 11.74 -24.07 -8.80
N LEU A 41 11.75 -24.93 -9.83
CA LEU A 41 10.58 -25.09 -10.70
C LEU A 41 9.32 -25.54 -9.93
N TRP A 42 9.49 -26.44 -8.95
CA TRP A 42 8.40 -27.12 -8.25
C TRP A 42 8.09 -26.55 -6.86
N ASP A 43 9.10 -26.04 -6.17
CA ASP A 43 8.97 -25.63 -4.76
C ASP A 43 8.61 -24.15 -4.59
N ASP A 44 8.98 -23.32 -5.56
CA ASP A 44 8.77 -21.87 -5.51
C ASP A 44 7.46 -21.44 -6.20
N PRO A 45 6.73 -20.46 -5.66
CA PRO A 45 5.53 -19.92 -6.30
C PRO A 45 5.89 -18.81 -7.29
N TRP A 46 5.90 -19.12 -8.59
CA TRP A 46 6.36 -18.22 -9.66
C TRP A 46 5.39 -18.07 -10.84
N LEU A 47 4.28 -18.82 -10.86
CA LEU A 47 3.33 -18.80 -11.99
C LEU A 47 2.35 -17.61 -11.97
N SER A 48 2.20 -16.96 -10.82
CA SER A 48 1.28 -15.84 -10.63
C SER A 48 1.92 -14.74 -9.79
N THR A 49 1.50 -13.50 -10.06
CA THR A 49 1.93 -12.30 -9.32
C THR A 49 0.91 -11.85 -8.27
N THR A 50 -0.28 -12.46 -8.27
CA THR A 50 -1.39 -12.12 -7.36
C THR A 50 -1.70 -13.25 -6.39
N GLU A 51 -1.44 -14.49 -6.78
CA GLU A 51 -1.72 -15.68 -5.99
C GLU A 51 -0.49 -16.56 -5.89
N ARG A 52 -0.43 -17.36 -4.82
CA ARG A 52 0.69 -18.26 -4.59
C ARG A 52 0.51 -19.52 -5.43
N GLU A 53 0.92 -19.43 -6.69
CA GLU A 53 0.80 -20.53 -7.66
C GLU A 53 2.17 -21.04 -8.11
N GLY A 54 2.32 -22.37 -8.12
CA GLY A 54 3.44 -23.09 -8.67
C GLY A 54 2.95 -24.39 -9.34
N PRO A 55 3.78 -25.05 -10.16
CA PRO A 55 3.41 -26.31 -10.79
C PRO A 55 3.04 -27.37 -9.74
N ASN A 56 1.85 -27.95 -9.86
CA ASN A 56 1.38 -28.99 -8.95
C ASN A 56 1.93 -30.35 -9.37
N GLY A 57 2.69 -31.00 -8.48
CA GLY A 57 3.04 -32.41 -8.60
C GLY A 57 4.42 -32.70 -8.03
N PRO A 58 4.64 -33.87 -7.40
CA PRO A 58 6.00 -34.30 -7.13
C PRO A 58 6.67 -34.62 -8.48
N PRO A 59 7.73 -33.91 -8.88
CA PRO A 59 8.52 -34.29 -10.05
C PRO A 59 9.11 -35.69 -9.86
N SER A 60 9.40 -36.37 -10.97
CA SER A 60 10.32 -37.51 -10.92
C SER A 60 11.67 -37.05 -10.35
N GLU A 61 12.45 -37.93 -9.73
CA GLU A 61 13.73 -37.56 -9.11
C GLU A 61 14.68 -36.82 -10.07
N LEU A 62 14.60 -37.14 -11.37
CA LEU A 62 15.36 -36.50 -12.44
C LEU A 62 14.96 -35.04 -12.70
N LEU A 63 13.70 -34.68 -12.43
CA LEU A 63 13.14 -33.34 -12.66
C LEU A 63 13.07 -32.49 -11.39
N ALA A 64 13.40 -33.06 -10.23
CA ALA A 64 13.21 -32.43 -8.93
C ALA A 64 14.04 -31.16 -8.72
N ASN A 65 15.24 -31.13 -9.29
CA ASN A 65 16.18 -30.01 -9.13
C ASN A 65 16.13 -28.98 -10.27
N LEU A 66 15.12 -29.08 -11.16
CA LEU A 66 14.97 -28.12 -12.25
C LEU A 66 14.69 -26.72 -11.72
N ARG A 67 15.23 -25.75 -12.43
CA ARG A 67 14.99 -24.32 -12.25
C ARG A 67 14.11 -23.80 -13.37
N VAL A 68 13.52 -22.63 -13.17
CA VAL A 68 12.73 -21.97 -14.22
C VAL A 68 13.58 -21.63 -15.45
N ALA A 69 14.87 -21.34 -15.26
CA ALA A 69 15.83 -21.15 -16.35
C ALA A 69 15.96 -22.37 -17.28
N ASP A 70 15.74 -23.59 -16.78
CA ASP A 70 15.83 -24.82 -17.58
C ASP A 70 14.65 -24.99 -18.56
N LEU A 71 13.59 -24.18 -18.42
CA LEU A 71 12.49 -24.09 -19.37
C LEU A 71 12.75 -23.04 -20.47
N MET A 72 13.88 -22.33 -20.43
CA MET A 72 14.25 -21.30 -21.39
C MET A 72 15.27 -21.83 -22.39
N ILE A 73 15.28 -21.29 -23.60
CA ILE A 73 16.31 -21.61 -24.61
C ILE A 73 17.67 -21.11 -24.10
N PRO A 74 18.73 -21.95 -24.08
CA PRO A 74 20.03 -21.55 -23.56
C PRO A 74 20.59 -20.30 -24.24
N GLY A 75 20.98 -19.30 -23.44
CA GLY A 75 21.53 -18.03 -23.91
C GLY A 75 20.49 -17.03 -24.42
N THR A 76 19.20 -17.36 -24.34
CA THR A 76 18.09 -16.44 -24.60
C THR A 76 17.19 -16.31 -23.37
N THR A 77 16.20 -15.43 -23.45
CA THR A 77 15.15 -15.24 -22.43
C THR A 77 13.79 -15.69 -22.96
N GLU A 78 13.82 -16.49 -24.03
CA GLU A 78 12.65 -17.07 -24.67
C GLU A 78 12.36 -18.45 -24.10
N TRP A 79 11.08 -18.78 -23.96
CA TRP A 79 10.62 -20.06 -23.47
C TRP A 79 10.84 -21.18 -24.50
N ASP A 80 11.38 -22.31 -24.06
CA ASP A 80 11.42 -23.53 -24.86
C ASP A 80 10.07 -24.26 -24.72
N VAL A 81 9.21 -24.05 -25.73
CA VAL A 81 7.85 -24.61 -25.78
C VAL A 81 7.87 -26.14 -25.72
N GLU A 82 8.89 -26.79 -26.30
CA GLU A 82 8.97 -28.24 -26.33
C GLU A 82 9.30 -28.81 -24.95
N ILE A 83 10.26 -28.20 -24.24
CA ILE A 83 10.57 -28.57 -22.86
C ILE A 83 9.36 -28.33 -21.95
N ILE A 84 8.66 -27.21 -22.09
CA ILE A 84 7.47 -26.91 -21.29
C ILE A 84 6.39 -27.97 -21.48
N ARG A 85 6.14 -28.41 -22.73
CA ARG A 85 5.17 -29.48 -23.03
C ARG A 85 5.55 -30.82 -22.44
N GLN A 86 6.85 -31.10 -22.32
CA GLN A 86 7.34 -32.35 -21.73
C GLN A 86 7.30 -32.31 -20.20
N VAL A 87 7.63 -31.17 -19.59
CA VAL A 87 7.81 -31.06 -18.12
C VAL A 87 6.52 -30.66 -17.41
N CYS A 88 5.80 -29.67 -17.93
CA CYS A 88 4.62 -29.08 -17.26
C CYS A 88 3.53 -28.65 -18.25
N PRO A 89 2.97 -29.57 -19.06
CA PRO A 89 2.06 -29.25 -20.16
C PRO A 89 0.80 -28.51 -19.72
N ILE A 90 0.29 -28.78 -18.52
CA ILE A 90 -0.93 -28.14 -17.97
C ILE A 90 -0.72 -26.63 -17.81
N TYR A 91 0.51 -26.19 -17.56
CA TYR A 91 0.85 -24.81 -17.29
C TYR A 91 1.40 -24.06 -18.52
N GLU A 92 1.45 -24.71 -19.70
CA GLU A 92 2.02 -24.12 -20.93
C GLU A 92 1.48 -22.71 -21.20
N THR A 93 0.16 -22.56 -21.21
CA THR A 93 -0.46 -21.26 -21.51
C THR A 93 -0.14 -20.20 -20.45
N GLN A 94 -0.02 -20.58 -19.19
CA GLN A 94 0.30 -19.66 -18.11
C GLN A 94 1.76 -19.22 -18.19
N ILE A 95 2.67 -20.17 -18.42
CA ILE A 95 4.12 -19.92 -18.54
C ILE A 95 4.43 -19.02 -19.75
N LEU A 96 3.84 -19.31 -20.91
CA LEU A 96 4.09 -18.54 -22.13
C LEU A 96 3.61 -17.08 -22.06
N ARG A 97 2.69 -16.77 -21.14
CA ARG A 97 2.22 -15.40 -20.90
C ARG A 97 3.19 -14.61 -20.02
N LEU A 98 4.07 -15.28 -19.27
CA LEU A 98 5.07 -14.63 -18.44
C LEU A 98 6.19 -14.10 -19.34
N ARG A 99 6.64 -12.88 -19.06
CA ARG A 99 7.69 -12.20 -19.83
C ARG A 99 8.95 -12.03 -18.97
N PRO A 100 9.92 -12.96 -19.11
CA PRO A 100 11.25 -12.79 -18.54
C PRO A 100 11.91 -11.48 -19.00
N SER A 101 12.86 -11.00 -18.20
CA SER A 101 13.62 -9.78 -18.48
C SER A 101 14.72 -10.07 -19.49
N LEU A 102 14.80 -9.30 -20.57
CA LEU A 102 15.81 -9.45 -21.63
C LEU A 102 17.23 -9.11 -21.15
N THR A 103 17.34 -8.35 -20.07
CA THR A 103 18.63 -7.85 -19.55
C THR A 103 19.34 -8.80 -18.58
N GLY A 104 18.79 -10.00 -18.34
CA GLY A 104 19.42 -11.02 -17.49
C GLY A 104 19.48 -10.64 -16.01
N ALA A 105 18.64 -9.69 -15.57
CA ALA A 105 18.61 -9.26 -14.18
C ALA A 105 18.23 -10.44 -13.25
N PRO A 106 18.69 -10.47 -11.98
CA PRO A 106 18.38 -11.57 -11.07
C PRO A 106 16.89 -11.59 -10.69
N ASP A 107 16.35 -12.77 -10.45
CA ASP A 107 14.98 -12.96 -9.97
C ASP A 107 14.69 -12.19 -8.67
N ARG A 108 13.44 -11.80 -8.45
CA ARG A 108 13.04 -10.97 -7.30
C ARG A 108 11.79 -11.50 -6.61
N LEU A 109 11.79 -11.48 -5.27
CA LEU A 109 10.59 -11.72 -4.47
C LEU A 109 9.65 -10.50 -4.48
N CYS A 110 8.37 -10.79 -4.62
CA CYS A 110 7.27 -9.84 -4.70
C CYS A 110 6.24 -10.13 -3.60
N TRP A 111 5.81 -9.09 -2.90
CA TRP A 111 4.78 -9.18 -1.87
C TRP A 111 3.38 -9.12 -2.49
N MET A 112 2.65 -10.23 -2.42
CA MET A 112 1.33 -10.37 -3.06
C MET A 112 0.23 -9.57 -2.33
N GLY A 113 0.47 -9.16 -1.08
CA GLY A 113 -0.50 -8.37 -0.30
C GLY A 113 -0.61 -6.90 -0.72
N THR A 114 0.11 -6.45 -1.76
CA THR A 114 -0.01 -5.09 -2.33
C THR A 114 0.00 -5.15 -3.86
N LYS A 115 -0.69 -4.20 -4.51
CA LYS A 115 -0.70 -4.10 -5.97
C LYS A 115 0.66 -3.73 -6.58
N THR A 116 1.57 -3.16 -5.79
CA THR A 116 2.92 -2.79 -6.24
C THR A 116 3.93 -3.93 -6.08
N GLY A 117 3.57 -4.99 -5.35
CA GLY A 117 4.52 -6.04 -5.01
C GLY A 117 5.52 -5.66 -3.91
N GLU A 118 5.39 -4.48 -3.31
CA GLU A 118 6.29 -4.01 -2.25
C GLU A 118 5.73 -4.33 -0.86
N TYR A 119 6.61 -4.85 -0.01
CA TYR A 119 6.29 -5.12 1.39
C TYR A 119 6.36 -3.82 2.21
N THR A 120 5.32 -3.56 2.99
CA THR A 120 5.33 -2.53 4.03
C THR A 120 4.91 -3.15 5.36
N THR A 121 5.34 -2.56 6.48
CA THR A 121 4.90 -3.01 7.81
C THR A 121 3.37 -2.96 7.97
N ARG A 122 2.72 -1.99 7.32
CA ARG A 122 1.26 -1.88 7.27
C ARG A 122 0.62 -3.05 6.52
N SER A 123 1.12 -3.38 5.32
CA SER A 123 0.57 -4.49 4.54
C SER A 123 0.81 -5.84 5.22
N GLY A 124 2.00 -6.04 5.81
CA GLY A 124 2.30 -7.21 6.61
C GLY A 124 1.37 -7.36 7.83
N TYR A 125 1.13 -6.27 8.56
CA TYR A 125 0.19 -6.29 9.69
C TYR A 125 -1.23 -6.64 9.26
N ILE A 126 -1.72 -6.06 8.16
CA ILE A 126 -3.05 -6.38 7.63
C ILE A 126 -3.15 -7.87 7.28
N SER A 127 -2.18 -8.43 6.56
CA SER A 127 -2.16 -9.86 6.23
C SER A 127 -2.13 -10.73 7.49
N ALA A 128 -1.32 -10.38 8.50
CA ALA A 128 -1.24 -11.13 9.75
C ALA A 128 -2.56 -11.12 10.54
N VAL A 129 -3.23 -9.97 10.60
CA VAL A 129 -4.53 -9.83 11.28
C VAL A 129 -5.61 -10.59 10.54
N SER A 130 -5.67 -10.49 9.20
CA SER A 130 -6.65 -11.20 8.38
C SER A 130 -6.51 -12.73 8.50
N GLU A 131 -5.31 -13.25 8.72
CA GLU A 131 -5.08 -14.70 8.95
C GLU A 131 -5.58 -15.21 10.31
N HIS A 132 -5.65 -14.33 11.32
CA HIS A 132 -5.94 -14.72 12.71
C HIS A 132 -7.30 -14.22 13.23
N ALA A 133 -8.00 -13.37 12.47
CA ALA A 133 -9.29 -12.85 12.89
C ALA A 133 -10.41 -13.87 12.60
N PRO A 134 -11.13 -14.38 13.62
CA PRO A 134 -12.40 -15.05 13.37
C PRO A 134 -13.37 -14.04 12.74
N ALA A 135 -14.13 -14.48 11.74
CA ALA A 135 -15.01 -13.64 10.92
C ALA A 135 -16.01 -12.78 11.73
N GLU A 136 -16.27 -13.13 12.99
CA GLU A 136 -17.19 -12.44 13.90
C GLU A 136 -16.59 -11.20 14.61
N GLU A 137 -15.26 -11.09 14.77
CA GLU A 137 -14.64 -9.93 15.45
C GLU A 137 -14.59 -8.66 14.59
N LEU A 138 -14.77 -8.80 13.28
CA LEU A 138 -14.75 -7.68 12.34
C LEU A 138 -16.01 -6.81 12.42
N GLN A 139 -17.14 -7.34 12.91
CA GLN A 139 -18.42 -6.62 12.96
C GLN A 139 -18.58 -5.69 14.19
N ARG A 140 -17.81 -5.89 15.27
CA ARG A 140 -17.77 -4.97 16.43
C ARG A 140 -16.47 -4.19 16.54
N SER A 141 -15.62 -4.18 15.51
CA SER A 141 -14.37 -3.42 15.57
C SER A 141 -14.70 -1.92 15.56
N THR A 142 -14.73 -1.30 16.73
CA THR A 142 -14.78 0.16 16.90
C THR A 142 -13.80 0.78 15.91
N ASN A 143 -14.27 1.70 15.06
CA ASN A 143 -13.40 2.33 14.06
C ASN A 143 -12.39 3.24 14.77
N TRP A 144 -11.27 2.68 15.25
CA TRP A 144 -10.25 3.39 16.03
C TRP A 144 -9.69 4.60 15.30
N ASN A 145 -9.66 4.54 13.96
CA ASN A 145 -9.25 5.69 13.17
C ASN A 145 -10.25 6.84 13.35
N GLN A 146 -11.54 6.57 13.16
CA GLN A 146 -12.58 7.58 13.36
C GLN A 146 -12.63 8.09 14.81
N HIS A 147 -12.59 7.20 15.80
CA HIS A 147 -12.86 7.57 17.20
C HIS A 147 -11.61 7.99 17.98
N VAL A 148 -10.40 7.72 17.51
CA VAL A 148 -9.16 8.04 18.25
C VAL A 148 -8.10 8.69 17.37
N TRP A 149 -7.70 8.03 16.28
CA TRP A 149 -6.48 8.44 15.57
C TRP A 149 -6.67 9.66 14.66
N SER A 150 -7.87 9.84 14.10
CA SER A 150 -8.24 11.02 13.29
C SER A 150 -8.56 12.26 14.11
N LEU A 151 -8.60 12.16 15.44
CA LEU A 151 -8.89 13.32 16.29
C LEU A 151 -7.77 14.37 16.17
N LYS A 152 -8.15 15.61 15.91
CA LYS A 152 -7.27 16.78 16.03
C LYS A 152 -7.04 17.09 17.52
N THR A 153 -6.02 16.47 18.11
CA THR A 153 -5.54 16.63 19.50
C THR A 153 -4.09 16.14 19.63
N ALA A 154 -3.45 16.36 20.78
CA ALA A 154 -2.08 15.93 21.03
C ALA A 154 -1.92 14.39 20.98
N PRO A 155 -0.82 13.84 20.41
CA PRO A 155 -0.61 12.39 20.31
C PRO A 155 -0.71 11.64 21.65
N LYS A 156 -0.22 12.24 22.75
CA LYS A 156 -0.33 11.67 24.10
C LYS A 156 -1.78 11.48 24.54
N ILE A 157 -2.67 12.39 24.14
CA ILE A 157 -4.10 12.33 24.46
C ILE A 157 -4.78 11.26 23.63
N LYS A 158 -4.41 11.06 22.36
CA LYS A 158 -4.91 9.94 21.54
C LYS A 158 -4.60 8.59 22.19
N MET A 159 -3.37 8.40 22.64
CA MET A 159 -2.97 7.18 23.36
C MET A 159 -3.75 7.00 24.67
N PHE A 160 -4.00 8.09 25.39
CA PHE A 160 -4.81 8.05 26.60
C PHE A 160 -6.27 7.67 26.33
N VAL A 161 -6.92 8.31 25.35
CA VAL A 161 -8.30 7.99 24.94
C VAL A 161 -8.41 6.52 24.52
N TRP A 162 -7.45 6.02 23.73
CA TRP A 162 -7.41 4.61 23.37
C TRP A 162 -7.36 3.68 24.60
N LYS A 163 -6.52 4.01 25.59
CA LYS A 163 -6.45 3.25 26.85
C LYS A 163 -7.75 3.33 27.66
N ALA A 164 -8.44 4.48 27.64
CA ALA A 164 -9.73 4.65 28.30
C ALA A 164 -10.80 3.73 27.67
N LEU A 165 -10.96 3.78 26.33
CA LEU A 165 -11.92 2.95 25.58
C LEU A 165 -11.61 1.45 25.70
N LYS A 166 -10.32 1.07 25.72
CA LYS A 166 -9.88 -0.31 26.02
C LYS A 166 -9.99 -0.70 27.49
N ARG A 167 -10.56 0.16 28.34
CA ARG A 167 -10.74 -0.04 29.80
C ARG A 167 -9.42 -0.45 30.50
N ALA A 168 -8.31 0.09 30.02
CA ALA A 168 -6.96 -0.25 30.45
C ALA A 168 -6.40 0.68 31.54
N LEU A 169 -7.11 1.76 31.89
CA LEU A 169 -6.70 2.70 32.92
C LEU A 169 -6.88 2.12 34.34
N PRO A 170 -5.98 2.44 35.28
CA PRO A 170 -6.02 1.92 36.65
C PRO A 170 -7.05 2.67 37.51
N VAL A 171 -8.33 2.32 37.34
CA VAL A 171 -9.43 2.73 38.23
C VAL A 171 -9.66 1.69 39.32
N GLY A 172 -10.29 2.08 40.44
CA GLY A 172 -10.46 1.24 41.63
C GLY A 172 -11.01 -0.14 41.33
N THR A 173 -12.08 -0.24 40.54
CA THR A 173 -12.64 -1.55 40.13
C THR A 173 -11.66 -2.41 39.35
N ARG A 174 -10.94 -1.83 38.38
CA ARG A 174 -9.96 -2.55 37.55
C ARG A 174 -8.74 -3.02 38.32
N LEU A 175 -8.36 -2.31 39.38
CA LEU A 175 -7.27 -2.73 40.26
C LEU A 175 -7.71 -3.96 41.08
N VAL A 176 -8.93 -3.92 41.63
CA VAL A 176 -9.50 -5.05 42.37
C VAL A 176 -9.69 -6.28 41.46
N ASP A 177 -10.19 -6.10 40.23
CA ASP A 177 -10.32 -7.20 39.25
C ASP A 177 -8.97 -7.85 38.91
N ARG A 178 -7.87 -7.11 39.05
CA ARG A 178 -6.49 -7.59 38.85
C ARG A 178 -5.85 -8.11 40.14
N HIS A 179 -6.66 -8.33 41.20
CA HIS A 179 -6.22 -8.80 42.50
C HIS A 179 -5.20 -7.87 43.19
N ILE A 180 -5.26 -6.56 42.89
CA ILE A 180 -4.47 -5.54 43.58
C ILE A 180 -5.32 -4.94 44.70
N THR A 181 -4.78 -4.92 45.92
CA THR A 181 -5.47 -4.34 47.10
C THR A 181 -5.64 -2.84 46.93
N ALA A 182 -6.84 -2.40 46.55
CA ALA A 182 -7.22 -1.02 46.37
C ALA A 182 -8.69 -0.80 46.77
N ASP A 183 -9.04 0.42 47.16
CA ASP A 183 -10.44 0.80 47.39
C ASP A 183 -11.16 0.96 46.04
N PRO A 184 -12.22 0.18 45.75
CA PRO A 184 -12.96 0.28 44.50
C PRO A 184 -13.86 1.52 44.40
N SER A 185 -13.92 2.35 45.45
CA SER A 185 -14.80 3.51 45.53
C SER A 185 -14.19 4.76 44.87
N CYS A 186 -15.04 5.52 44.19
CA CYS A 186 -14.73 6.79 43.57
C CYS A 186 -14.42 7.81 44.66
N LYS A 187 -13.22 8.39 44.64
CA LYS A 187 -12.77 9.36 45.65
C LYS A 187 -13.52 10.69 45.63
N ARG A 188 -14.39 10.92 44.64
CA ARG A 188 -15.22 12.13 44.52
C ARG A 188 -16.62 11.94 45.10
N CYS A 189 -17.32 10.87 44.71
CA CYS A 189 -18.73 10.69 45.06
C CYS A 189 -19.03 9.41 45.86
N GLY A 190 -18.03 8.59 46.17
CA GLY A 190 -18.18 7.36 46.97
C GLY A 190 -18.76 6.14 46.23
N ASN A 191 -19.34 6.31 45.04
CA ASN A 191 -19.84 5.21 44.22
C ASN A 191 -18.71 4.35 43.64
N ARG A 192 -19.01 3.17 43.11
CA ARG A 192 -18.01 2.26 42.52
C ARG A 192 -17.28 2.89 41.32
N GLU A 193 -15.95 2.98 41.37
CA GLU A 193 -15.10 3.65 40.35
C GLU A 193 -14.82 2.74 39.15
N SER A 194 -15.78 2.67 38.21
CA SER A 194 -15.55 2.13 36.87
C SER A 194 -15.02 3.21 35.91
N ILE A 195 -14.57 2.79 34.72
CA ILE A 195 -14.16 3.71 33.64
C ILE A 195 -15.35 4.57 33.20
N ASP A 196 -16.49 3.95 32.95
CA ASP A 196 -17.73 4.62 32.55
C ASP A 196 -18.20 5.60 33.64
N HIS A 197 -18.13 5.18 34.90
CA HIS A 197 -18.45 6.04 36.03
C HIS A 197 -17.50 7.24 36.10
N LEU A 198 -16.19 7.02 36.06
CA LEU A 198 -15.21 8.09 36.18
C LEU A 198 -15.39 9.18 35.12
N PHE A 199 -15.66 8.77 33.87
CA PHE A 199 -15.70 9.70 32.74
C PHE A 199 -17.08 10.22 32.39
N ILE A 200 -18.17 9.55 32.77
CA ILE A 200 -19.54 9.92 32.36
C ILE A 200 -20.47 10.03 33.56
N HIS A 201 -20.57 8.97 34.38
CA HIS A 201 -21.66 8.90 35.39
C HIS A 201 -21.34 9.64 36.70
N CYS A 202 -20.09 9.96 36.96
CA CYS A 202 -19.69 10.72 38.15
C CYS A 202 -20.25 12.14 38.06
N GLN A 203 -20.85 12.65 39.14
CA GLN A 203 -21.41 14.00 39.19
C GLN A 203 -20.41 15.08 38.76
N PHE A 204 -19.12 14.89 39.09
CA PHE A 204 -18.05 15.76 38.65
C PHE A 204 -17.90 15.80 37.12
N ALA A 205 -17.94 14.62 36.48
CA ALA A 205 -17.84 14.51 35.02
C ALA A 205 -19.11 15.04 34.33
N GLN A 206 -20.30 14.71 34.85
CA GLN A 206 -21.58 15.21 34.31
C GLN A 206 -21.61 16.74 34.28
N GLN A 207 -21.20 17.41 35.36
CA GLN A 207 -21.14 18.87 35.40
C GLN A 207 -20.15 19.45 34.38
N MET A 208 -19.00 18.79 34.15
CA MET A 208 -18.06 19.22 33.11
C MET A 208 -18.64 19.06 31.70
N TRP A 209 -19.33 17.96 31.41
CA TRP A 209 -19.94 17.71 30.11
C TRP A 209 -21.11 18.64 29.82
N GLN A 210 -21.97 18.91 30.82
CA GLN A 210 -23.08 19.86 30.71
C GLN A 210 -22.63 21.30 30.51
N ALA A 211 -21.51 21.70 31.13
CA ALA A 211 -20.95 23.04 30.98
C ALA A 211 -20.06 23.21 29.75
N ALA A 212 -19.73 22.12 29.04
CA ALA A 212 -18.88 22.18 27.87
C ALA A 212 -19.62 22.87 26.70
N PRO A 213 -18.95 23.77 25.96
CA PRO A 213 -19.59 24.58 24.92
C PRO A 213 -19.78 23.80 23.61
N PHE A 214 -20.41 22.62 23.64
CA PHE A 214 -20.69 21.83 22.44
C PHE A 214 -21.91 22.35 21.67
N VAL A 215 -21.96 22.07 20.37
CA VAL A 215 -23.12 22.42 19.51
C VAL A 215 -24.39 21.66 19.89
N VAL A 216 -24.23 20.44 20.41
CA VAL A 216 -25.34 19.57 20.82
C VAL A 216 -25.15 19.25 22.28
N ASP A 217 -26.23 19.38 23.06
CA ASP A 217 -26.22 19.00 24.46
C ASP A 217 -25.81 17.54 24.60
N CYS A 218 -24.85 17.29 25.49
CA CYS A 218 -24.41 15.94 25.79
C CYS A 218 -25.44 15.23 26.65
N ASP A 219 -25.84 14.01 26.26
CA ASP A 219 -26.72 13.19 27.09
C ASP A 219 -26.03 12.85 28.42
N SER A 220 -26.51 13.47 29.49
CA SER A 220 -26.00 13.29 30.85
C SER A 220 -26.86 12.35 31.69
N SER A 221 -27.80 11.64 31.07
CA SER A 221 -28.71 10.67 31.71
C SER A 221 -27.99 9.58 32.50
N GLY A 222 -26.71 9.33 32.20
CA GLY A 222 -25.90 8.31 32.87
C GLY A 222 -26.25 6.87 32.44
N LEU A 223 -27.04 6.72 31.37
CA LEU A 223 -27.49 5.43 30.85
C LEU A 223 -26.55 4.84 29.78
N LEU A 224 -25.69 5.68 29.18
CA LEU A 224 -24.75 5.29 28.13
C LEU A 224 -23.43 4.77 28.72
N ASP A 225 -22.83 3.80 28.05
CA ASP A 225 -21.44 3.40 28.30
C ASP A 225 -20.46 4.36 27.61
N LEU A 226 -19.16 4.24 27.93
CA LEU A 226 -18.16 5.13 27.34
C LEU A 226 -18.04 5.00 25.83
N ASP A 227 -18.25 3.81 25.26
CA ASP A 227 -18.05 3.57 23.83
C ASP A 227 -19.17 4.26 23.01
N ASP A 228 -20.42 4.15 23.45
CA ASP A 228 -21.59 4.78 22.83
C ASP A 228 -21.56 6.30 23.00
N TYR A 229 -21.28 6.79 24.22
CA TYR A 229 -21.19 8.22 24.50
C TYR A 229 -20.04 8.87 23.71
N TRP A 230 -18.88 8.21 23.64
CA TRP A 230 -17.72 8.70 22.91
C TRP A 230 -18.00 8.84 21.41
N SER A 231 -18.77 7.91 20.84
CA SER A 231 -19.15 7.95 19.43
C SER A 231 -19.93 9.20 19.05
N GLY A 232 -20.76 9.72 19.97
CA GLY A 232 -21.52 10.96 19.78
C GLY A 232 -20.73 12.24 20.03
N VAL A 233 -19.78 12.25 20.98
CA VAL A 233 -19.10 13.48 21.45
C VAL A 233 -17.69 13.70 20.86
N ALA A 234 -16.98 12.65 20.44
CA ALA A 234 -15.55 12.72 20.12
C ALA A 234 -15.17 13.78 19.06
N LYS A 235 -16.07 14.04 18.10
CA LYS A 235 -15.87 14.99 17.01
C LYS A 235 -16.78 16.22 17.06
N GLN A 236 -17.50 16.42 18.17
CA GLN A 236 -18.35 17.60 18.29
C GLN A 236 -17.53 18.88 18.25
N LEU A 237 -18.08 19.86 17.55
CA LEU A 237 -17.51 21.20 17.46
C LEU A 237 -17.97 22.03 18.66
N CYS A 238 -17.14 23.00 19.04
CA CYS A 238 -17.47 23.95 20.08
C CYS A 238 -18.21 25.16 19.48
N LEU A 239 -19.26 25.63 20.15
CA LEU A 239 -19.90 26.91 19.87
C LEU A 239 -18.95 28.05 20.25
N PRO A 240 -18.91 29.19 19.51
CA PRO A 240 -18.22 30.40 19.95
C PRO A 240 -18.72 30.88 21.32
N PRO A 241 -17.90 31.50 22.19
CA PRO A 241 -16.63 32.20 21.95
C PRO A 241 -15.28 31.52 22.37
N PRO A 242 -15.13 30.21 22.67
CA PRO A 242 -13.88 29.63 23.23
C PRO A 242 -12.62 29.78 22.36
N GLY A 243 -12.75 30.18 21.09
CA GLY A 243 -11.61 30.32 20.17
C GLY A 243 -11.01 28.99 19.73
N ILE A 244 -11.76 27.89 19.86
CA ILE A 244 -11.40 26.55 19.38
C ILE A 244 -12.20 26.29 18.11
N SER A 245 -11.53 26.24 16.96
CA SER A 245 -12.21 26.14 15.65
C SER A 245 -11.95 24.81 14.95
N ASN A 246 -10.77 24.26 15.17
CA ASN A 246 -10.27 23.08 14.48
C ASN A 246 -9.88 21.94 15.42
N THR A 247 -9.81 22.15 16.73
CA THR A 247 -9.45 21.10 17.70
C THR A 247 -10.71 20.45 18.28
N HIS A 248 -10.67 19.14 18.54
CA HIS A 248 -11.77 18.49 19.26
C HIS A 248 -11.55 18.63 20.77
N LEU A 249 -12.53 19.17 21.50
CA LEU A 249 -12.43 19.46 22.93
C LEU A 249 -12.66 18.22 23.82
N ALA A 250 -13.54 17.29 23.41
CA ALA A 250 -13.89 16.11 24.20
C ALA A 250 -12.68 15.27 24.71
N PRO A 251 -11.60 15.05 23.92
CA PRO A 251 -10.38 14.38 24.40
C PRO A 251 -9.68 15.11 25.55
N TRP A 252 -9.71 16.44 25.55
CA TRP A 252 -9.12 17.27 26.59
C TRP A 252 -9.95 17.21 27.87
N ILE A 253 -11.28 17.14 27.76
CA ILE A 253 -12.18 16.95 28.91
C ILE A 253 -11.89 15.61 29.60
N LEU A 254 -11.84 14.49 28.85
CA LEU A 254 -11.47 13.19 29.43
C LEU A 254 -10.10 13.24 30.11
N TRP A 255 -9.13 13.90 29.48
CA TRP A 255 -7.79 14.05 30.02
C TRP A 255 -7.77 14.86 31.33
N GLU A 256 -8.51 15.96 31.40
CA GLU A 256 -8.62 16.75 32.63
C GLU A 256 -9.38 16.02 33.73
N ILE A 257 -10.45 15.28 33.43
CA ILE A 257 -11.15 14.44 34.42
C ILE A 257 -10.16 13.44 35.05
N TRP A 258 -9.36 12.76 34.21
CA TRP A 258 -8.33 11.83 34.68
C TRP A 258 -7.26 12.51 35.55
N LYS A 259 -6.74 13.66 35.11
CA LYS A 259 -5.76 14.43 35.90
C LYS A 259 -6.34 14.94 37.21
N ALA A 260 -7.56 15.45 37.21
CA ALA A 260 -8.24 15.97 38.39
C ALA A 260 -8.51 14.84 39.40
N ARG A 261 -8.86 13.63 38.93
CA ARG A 261 -8.94 12.44 39.78
C ARG A 261 -7.58 12.08 40.37
N ASN A 262 -6.51 12.03 39.57
CA ASN A 262 -5.19 11.66 40.07
C ASN A 262 -4.60 12.69 41.05
N LYS A 263 -4.83 13.99 40.81
CA LYS A 263 -4.45 15.04 41.78
C LYS A 263 -5.15 14.86 43.12
N LEU A 264 -6.42 14.49 43.12
CA LEU A 264 -7.15 14.19 44.34
C LEU A 264 -6.56 12.94 45.05
N VAL A 265 -6.28 11.87 44.31
CA VAL A 265 -5.76 10.62 44.88
C VAL A 265 -4.35 10.77 45.46
N PHE A 266 -3.44 11.45 44.77
CA PHE A 266 -2.02 11.48 45.12
C PHE A 266 -1.58 12.73 45.88
N VAL A 267 -2.32 13.84 45.76
CA VAL A 267 -1.97 15.14 46.35
C VAL A 267 -3.08 15.67 47.26
N ASN A 268 -4.21 14.97 47.37
CA ASN A 268 -5.41 15.40 48.12
C ASN A 268 -5.92 16.79 47.69
N PHE A 269 -5.72 17.15 46.42
CA PHE A 269 -6.15 18.44 45.87
C PHE A 269 -7.53 18.32 45.21
N ILE A 270 -8.49 19.11 45.68
CA ILE A 270 -9.85 19.16 45.14
C ILE A 270 -9.93 20.32 44.15
N SER A 271 -10.23 20.00 42.88
CA SER A 271 -10.54 20.98 41.83
C SER A 271 -12.03 20.98 41.56
N THR A 272 -12.59 22.17 41.26
CA THR A 272 -13.98 22.26 40.83
C THR A 272 -14.16 21.82 39.37
N PRO A 273 -15.37 21.39 38.96
CA PRO A 273 -15.66 21.06 37.57
C PRO A 273 -15.38 22.20 36.60
N MET A 274 -15.78 23.43 36.95
CA MET A 274 -15.61 24.60 36.09
C MET A 274 -14.14 25.01 35.93
N GLU A 275 -13.34 24.95 37.00
CA GLU A 275 -11.89 25.15 36.91
C GLU A 275 -11.25 24.10 35.99
N SER A 276 -11.63 22.84 36.16
CA SER A 276 -11.09 21.73 35.36
C SER A 276 -11.48 21.85 33.88
N LEU A 277 -12.70 22.30 33.59
CA LEU A 277 -13.16 22.58 32.24
C LEU A 277 -12.42 23.76 31.62
N SER A 278 -12.19 24.83 32.38
CA SER A 278 -11.41 25.99 31.93
C SER A 278 -9.98 25.58 31.55
N ILE A 279 -9.34 24.72 32.35
CA ILE A 279 -8.02 24.16 32.04
C ILE A 279 -8.06 23.33 30.75
N ALA A 280 -9.10 22.51 30.55
CA ALA A 280 -9.26 21.71 29.33
C ALA A 280 -9.36 22.60 28.08
N ILE A 281 -10.17 23.66 28.15
CA ILE A 281 -10.37 24.63 27.06
C ILE A 281 -9.06 25.38 26.77
N SER A 282 -8.36 25.87 27.81
CA SER A 282 -7.07 26.56 27.66
C SER A 282 -6.05 25.67 26.96
N ALA A 283 -5.90 24.42 27.42
CA ALA A 283 -4.94 23.49 26.87
C ALA A 283 -5.26 23.09 25.41
N ALA A 284 -6.54 22.93 25.08
CA ALA A 284 -6.98 22.68 23.71
C ALA A 284 -6.66 23.86 22.78
N ARG A 285 -6.89 25.09 23.24
CA ARG A 285 -6.59 26.32 22.50
C ARG A 285 -5.09 26.53 22.31
N GLU A 286 -4.28 26.33 23.35
CA GLU A 286 -2.82 26.40 23.27
C GLU A 286 -2.27 25.41 22.23
N TRP A 287 -2.81 24.19 22.21
CA TRP A 287 -2.42 23.19 21.22
C TRP A 287 -2.77 23.60 19.79
N GLU A 288 -3.97 24.17 19.57
CA GLU A 288 -4.42 24.66 18.26
C GLU A 288 -3.50 25.77 17.73
N LEU A 289 -3.19 26.74 18.58
CA LEU A 289 -2.27 27.85 18.27
C LEU A 289 -0.87 27.34 17.93
N GLY A 290 -0.43 26.23 18.52
CA GLY A 290 0.84 25.59 18.19
C GLY A 290 0.88 24.86 16.84
N GLN A 291 -0.28 24.60 16.20
CA GLN A 291 -0.33 23.92 14.88
C GLN A 291 -0.25 24.88 13.69
N THR A 292 -0.61 26.17 13.87
CA THR A 292 -0.60 27.16 12.78
C THR A 292 0.81 27.60 12.35
N SER A 293 1.84 27.27 13.13
CA SER A 293 3.24 27.57 12.81
C SER A 293 3.87 26.65 11.76
N THR A 294 3.16 25.63 11.27
CA THR A 294 3.68 24.66 10.28
C THR A 294 3.06 24.82 8.89
N THR A 295 2.78 26.05 8.47
CA THR A 295 2.50 26.32 7.05
C THR A 295 3.83 26.18 6.28
N SER A 296 4.20 24.93 6.00
CA SER A 296 5.22 24.56 5.03
C SER A 296 4.96 25.34 3.76
N LEU A 297 5.92 26.18 3.37
CA LEU A 297 6.06 26.68 2.01
C LEU A 297 5.97 25.45 1.11
N LYS A 298 4.80 25.25 0.48
CA LYS A 298 4.65 24.26 -0.56
C LYS A 298 5.66 24.65 -1.63
N SER A 299 6.76 23.92 -1.68
CA SER A 299 7.72 23.95 -2.78
C SER A 299 6.91 23.75 -4.06
N THR A 300 6.72 24.84 -4.79
CA THR A 300 6.35 24.80 -6.20
C THR A 300 7.44 23.99 -6.86
N LYS A 301 7.12 22.75 -7.27
CA LYS A 301 7.97 22.00 -8.20
C LYS A 301 8.27 22.96 -9.36
N PRO A 302 9.54 23.11 -9.78
CA PRO A 302 9.81 23.86 -10.99
C PRO A 302 9.03 23.22 -12.14
N PRO A 303 8.53 24.02 -13.11
CA PRO A 303 7.99 23.49 -14.34
C PRO A 303 9.03 22.55 -14.94
N ALA A 304 8.61 21.34 -15.31
CA ALA A 304 9.45 20.42 -16.07
C ALA A 304 9.97 21.18 -17.30
N THR A 305 11.28 21.36 -17.38
CA THR A 305 11.94 21.98 -18.52
C THR A 305 11.56 21.19 -19.79
N PRO A 306 11.10 21.84 -20.88
CA PRO A 306 10.97 21.15 -22.15
C PRO A 306 12.37 20.68 -22.61
N PRO A 307 12.51 19.46 -23.19
CA PRO A 307 13.79 19.05 -23.72
C PRO A 307 14.19 19.91 -24.92
N ALA A 308 15.51 20.02 -25.10
CA ALA A 308 16.16 20.79 -26.15
C ALA A 308 15.59 20.50 -27.55
N SER A 309 15.68 21.51 -28.41
CA SER A 309 15.15 21.59 -29.78
C SER A 309 15.61 20.47 -30.75
N ASP A 310 16.50 19.58 -30.33
CA ASP A 310 17.09 18.48 -31.12
C ASP A 310 16.73 17.07 -30.60
N SER A 311 15.71 16.94 -29.74
CA SER A 311 15.33 15.62 -29.21
C SER A 311 14.50 14.80 -30.20
N THR A 312 14.93 13.56 -30.44
CA THR A 312 14.17 12.57 -31.23
C THR A 312 12.94 12.15 -30.42
N ILE A 313 11.75 12.21 -31.00
CA ILE A 313 10.50 11.87 -30.30
C ILE A 313 10.08 10.45 -30.68
N LEU A 314 10.04 9.57 -29.69
CA LEU A 314 9.49 8.22 -29.81
C LEU A 314 8.06 8.24 -29.27
N ARG A 315 7.08 7.88 -30.10
CA ARG A 315 5.69 7.68 -29.69
C ARG A 315 5.31 6.23 -29.80
N THR A 316 4.75 5.64 -28.75
CA THR A 316 4.41 4.21 -28.70
C THR A 316 2.96 4.01 -28.31
N ASP A 317 2.33 2.97 -28.84
CA ASP A 317 0.98 2.54 -28.49
C ASP A 317 0.83 1.03 -28.72
N ALA A 318 -0.16 0.42 -28.08
CA ALA A 318 -0.46 -0.99 -28.29
C ALA A 318 -1.95 -1.27 -28.44
N ALA A 319 -2.31 -2.03 -29.47
CA ALA A 319 -3.64 -2.59 -29.63
C ALA A 319 -3.62 -4.03 -29.15
N TRP A 320 -4.54 -4.40 -28.25
CA TRP A 320 -4.61 -5.74 -27.69
C TRP A 320 -5.99 -6.37 -27.88
N ARG A 321 -6.01 -7.66 -28.23
CA ARG A 321 -7.21 -8.47 -28.39
C ARG A 321 -7.29 -9.53 -27.32
N VAL A 322 -8.40 -9.53 -26.57
CA VAL A 322 -8.69 -10.50 -25.51
C VAL A 322 -8.74 -11.93 -26.07
N ASP A 323 -9.50 -12.13 -27.15
CA ASP A 323 -9.84 -13.47 -27.67
C ASP A 323 -8.61 -14.25 -28.14
N SER A 324 -7.67 -13.58 -28.82
CA SER A 324 -6.45 -14.20 -29.34
C SER A 324 -5.23 -13.94 -28.45
N VAL A 325 -5.39 -13.24 -27.32
CA VAL A 325 -4.31 -12.87 -26.39
C VAL A 325 -3.12 -12.27 -27.15
N THR A 326 -3.40 -11.46 -28.17
CA THR A 326 -2.40 -10.93 -29.12
C THR A 326 -2.36 -9.41 -29.02
N ALA A 327 -1.15 -8.83 -29.08
CA ALA A 327 -0.95 -7.40 -29.18
C ALA A 327 -0.29 -7.03 -30.52
N GLY A 328 -0.82 -6.01 -31.18
CA GLY A 328 -0.11 -5.25 -32.22
C GLY A 328 0.57 -4.08 -31.55
N LEU A 329 1.89 -4.01 -31.65
CA LEU A 329 2.70 -2.91 -31.14
C LEU A 329 2.93 -1.91 -32.29
N GLY A 330 2.75 -0.64 -32.01
CA GLY A 330 3.02 0.44 -32.96
C GLY A 330 3.92 1.49 -32.33
N TRP A 331 4.96 1.92 -33.05
CA TRP A 331 5.74 3.06 -32.62
C TRP A 331 6.25 3.89 -33.79
N ILE A 332 6.43 5.18 -33.48
CA ILE A 332 6.82 6.21 -34.43
C ILE A 332 8.03 6.93 -33.87
N ILE A 333 9.05 7.09 -34.70
CA ILE A 333 10.24 7.88 -34.38
C ILE A 333 10.20 9.13 -35.27
N SER A 334 9.98 10.29 -34.66
CA SER A 334 10.00 11.59 -35.32
C SER A 334 11.36 12.26 -35.15
N ILE A 335 11.99 12.61 -36.27
CA ILE A 335 13.32 13.23 -36.36
C ILE A 335 13.15 14.50 -37.20
N GLN A 336 13.10 15.67 -36.56
CA GLN A 336 12.84 16.94 -37.25
C GLN A 336 11.56 16.89 -38.11
N GLU A 337 11.67 16.89 -39.44
CA GLU A 337 10.53 16.77 -40.38
C GLU A 337 10.24 15.32 -40.81
N ASP A 338 11.17 14.38 -40.58
CA ASP A 338 11.01 12.98 -40.97
C ASP A 338 10.35 12.14 -39.89
N THR A 339 9.60 11.12 -40.33
CA THR A 339 8.88 10.20 -39.44
C THR A 339 9.08 8.77 -39.90
N LEU A 340 9.66 7.94 -39.04
CA LEU A 340 9.83 6.51 -39.25
C LEU A 340 8.73 5.76 -38.49
N GLN A 341 8.11 4.77 -39.15
CA GLN A 341 7.00 4.00 -38.60
C GLN A 341 7.41 2.53 -38.50
N PHE A 342 7.10 1.90 -37.37
CA PHE A 342 7.41 0.50 -37.11
C PHE A 342 6.23 -0.18 -36.43
N THR A 343 6.09 -1.47 -36.71
CA THR A 343 5.08 -2.32 -36.08
C THR A 343 5.64 -3.69 -35.78
N GLN A 344 5.08 -4.34 -34.77
CA GLN A 344 5.44 -5.71 -34.41
C GLN A 344 4.24 -6.44 -33.80
N LEU A 345 4.00 -7.66 -34.25
CA LEU A 345 2.97 -8.53 -33.68
C LEU A 345 3.57 -9.36 -32.54
N VAL A 346 2.89 -9.40 -31.39
CA VAL A 346 3.31 -10.20 -30.23
C VAL A 346 2.15 -11.06 -29.74
N LEU A 347 2.36 -12.37 -29.68
CA LEU A 347 1.40 -13.36 -29.19
C LEU A 347 1.48 -13.51 -27.66
N GLN A 348 0.46 -14.11 -27.03
CA GLN A 348 0.44 -14.41 -25.58
C GLN A 348 0.71 -13.20 -24.68
N VAL A 349 0.12 -12.05 -24.99
CA VAL A 349 0.19 -10.84 -24.16
C VAL A 349 -0.95 -10.85 -23.14
N HIS A 350 -0.61 -10.87 -21.85
CA HIS A 350 -1.60 -11.09 -20.77
C HIS A 350 -2.52 -9.89 -20.50
N SER A 351 -2.11 -8.66 -20.81
CA SER A 351 -2.89 -7.46 -20.52
C SER A 351 -2.62 -6.35 -21.53
N PRO A 352 -3.57 -5.42 -21.75
CA PRO A 352 -3.34 -4.28 -22.63
C PRO A 352 -2.17 -3.41 -22.13
N LEU A 353 -2.01 -3.30 -20.81
CA LEU A 353 -0.93 -2.54 -20.20
C LEU A 353 0.45 -3.20 -20.43
N MET A 354 0.52 -4.54 -20.46
CA MET A 354 1.72 -5.25 -20.91
C MET A 354 2.02 -4.94 -22.38
N GLY A 355 1.00 -4.88 -23.23
CA GLY A 355 1.15 -4.45 -24.63
C GLY A 355 1.82 -3.07 -24.74
N GLU A 356 1.33 -2.09 -23.99
CA GLU A 356 1.90 -0.73 -23.94
C GLU A 356 3.39 -0.75 -23.51
N ALA A 357 3.71 -1.53 -22.48
CA ALA A 357 5.08 -1.67 -22.01
C ALA A 357 6.00 -2.32 -23.05
N LEU A 358 5.50 -3.33 -23.76
CA LEU A 358 6.25 -4.00 -24.83
C LEU A 358 6.48 -3.07 -26.03
N ALA A 359 5.48 -2.26 -26.41
CA ALA A 359 5.63 -1.26 -27.47
C ALA A 359 6.71 -0.23 -27.10
N MET A 360 6.71 0.24 -25.85
CA MET A 360 7.75 1.15 -25.34
C MET A 360 9.14 0.50 -25.38
N ARG A 361 9.28 -0.75 -24.92
CA ARG A 361 10.56 -1.47 -24.93
C ARG A 361 11.10 -1.63 -26.36
N ALA A 362 10.27 -2.11 -27.28
CA ALA A 362 10.64 -2.29 -28.69
C ALA A 362 11.02 -0.97 -29.36
N GLY A 363 10.28 0.11 -29.07
CA GLY A 363 10.60 1.44 -29.58
C GLY A 363 11.96 1.96 -29.11
N ILE A 364 12.30 1.78 -27.83
CA ILE A 364 13.57 2.23 -27.27
C ILE A 364 14.73 1.38 -27.78
N GLU A 365 14.56 0.07 -27.88
CA GLU A 365 15.53 -0.84 -28.50
C GLU A 365 15.79 -0.41 -29.95
N LYS A 366 14.74 -0.06 -30.70
CA LYS A 366 14.89 0.43 -32.08
C LYS A 366 15.63 1.76 -32.14
N CYS A 367 15.37 2.67 -31.21
CA CYS A 367 16.12 3.92 -31.10
C CYS A 367 17.61 3.69 -30.83
N LYS A 368 17.94 2.69 -30.00
CA LYS A 368 19.32 2.28 -29.73
C LYS A 368 19.98 1.69 -30.97
N GLU A 369 19.31 0.82 -31.71
CA GLU A 369 19.81 0.26 -32.98
C GLU A 369 20.11 1.34 -34.02
N LEU A 370 19.26 2.36 -34.10
CA LEU A 370 19.43 3.49 -35.02
C LEU A 370 20.47 4.52 -34.53
N GLY A 371 21.05 4.33 -33.33
CA GLY A 371 22.15 5.13 -32.81
C GLY A 371 21.76 6.48 -32.21
N PHE A 372 20.47 6.71 -31.91
CA PHE A 372 20.03 7.96 -31.28
C PHE A 372 20.59 8.09 -29.86
N GLN A 373 20.94 9.32 -29.47
CA GLN A 373 21.57 9.61 -28.17
C GLN A 373 20.67 10.43 -27.23
N ASN A 374 19.70 11.16 -27.78
CA ASN A 374 18.79 12.03 -27.03
C ASN A 374 17.35 11.74 -27.45
N ILE A 375 16.59 11.04 -26.61
CA ILE A 375 15.24 10.60 -26.92
C ILE A 375 14.20 11.10 -25.93
N ARG A 376 13.01 11.42 -26.45
CA ARG A 376 11.81 11.73 -25.67
C ARG A 376 10.76 10.68 -25.98
N CYS A 377 10.46 9.84 -25.00
CA CYS A 377 9.49 8.77 -25.13
C CYS A 377 8.11 9.25 -24.67
N GLU A 378 7.10 9.14 -25.53
CA GLU A 378 5.72 9.54 -25.27
C GLU A 378 4.77 8.35 -25.41
N SER A 379 3.86 8.20 -24.44
CA SER A 379 2.78 7.21 -24.47
C SER A 379 1.52 7.78 -23.82
N ASP A 380 0.35 7.27 -24.23
CA ASP A 380 -0.93 7.63 -23.64
C ASP A 380 -1.21 6.87 -22.31
N SER A 381 -0.39 5.88 -21.97
CA SER A 381 -0.54 5.03 -20.79
C SER A 381 0.06 5.69 -19.55
N LYS A 382 -0.79 6.41 -18.81
CA LYS A 382 -0.39 7.08 -17.56
C LYS A 382 0.16 6.10 -16.52
N LEU A 383 -0.36 4.87 -16.48
CA LEU A 383 0.11 3.83 -15.57
C LEU A 383 1.53 3.39 -15.90
N LEU A 384 1.85 3.19 -17.19
CA LEU A 384 3.20 2.86 -17.64
C LEU A 384 4.19 3.98 -17.35
N ILE A 385 3.87 5.23 -17.74
CA ILE A 385 4.75 6.38 -17.52
C ILE A 385 5.03 6.60 -16.03
N ASN A 386 4.01 6.49 -15.17
CA ASN A 386 4.20 6.58 -13.73
C ASN A 386 5.05 5.44 -13.18
N SER A 387 4.89 4.22 -13.72
CA SER A 387 5.66 3.04 -13.31
C SER A 387 7.15 3.21 -13.61
N ILE A 388 7.48 3.80 -14.77
CA ILE A 388 8.86 4.07 -15.20
C ILE A 388 9.47 5.22 -14.38
N ASN A 389 8.76 6.35 -14.24
CA ASN A 389 9.30 7.56 -13.62
C ASN A 389 9.40 7.51 -12.10
N HIS A 390 8.53 6.75 -11.43
CA HIS A 390 8.45 6.72 -9.95
C HIS A 390 8.89 5.40 -9.34
N GLY A 391 9.27 4.39 -10.14
CA GLY A 391 9.67 3.07 -9.65
C GLY A 391 8.55 2.24 -9.02
N ASN A 392 7.31 2.72 -9.03
CA ASN A 392 6.12 2.03 -8.52
C ASN A 392 5.52 1.09 -9.59
N SER A 393 6.35 0.20 -10.16
CA SER A 393 5.90 -0.69 -11.22
C SER A 393 4.96 -1.76 -10.68
N LEU A 394 3.91 -2.07 -11.44
CA LEU A 394 3.09 -3.25 -11.18
C LEU A 394 3.95 -4.52 -11.34
N PRO A 395 3.75 -5.55 -10.50
CA PRO A 395 4.49 -6.82 -10.58
C PRO A 395 4.50 -7.41 -11.99
N GLU A 396 3.38 -7.34 -12.71
CA GLU A 396 3.25 -7.84 -14.08
C GLU A 396 4.20 -7.15 -15.07
N LEU A 397 4.47 -5.85 -14.91
CA LEU A 397 5.31 -5.06 -15.83
C LEU A 397 6.78 -5.06 -15.45
N TYR A 398 7.12 -5.62 -14.28
CA TYR A 398 8.38 -5.36 -13.63
C TYR A 398 9.58 -5.74 -14.51
N GLY A 399 9.54 -6.91 -15.18
CA GLY A 399 10.61 -7.34 -16.09
C GLY A 399 10.81 -6.37 -17.26
N VAL A 400 9.72 -6.01 -17.93
CA VAL A 400 9.75 -5.09 -19.08
C VAL A 400 10.18 -3.68 -18.69
N VAL A 401 9.74 -3.17 -17.53
CA VAL A 401 10.16 -1.86 -17.03
C VAL A 401 11.65 -1.83 -16.69
N VAL A 402 12.18 -2.91 -16.10
CA VAL A 402 13.63 -3.02 -15.89
C VAL A 402 14.38 -3.01 -17.22
N ASP A 403 13.92 -3.75 -18.23
CA ASP A 403 14.54 -3.73 -19.56
C ASP A 403 14.53 -2.33 -20.18
N ILE A 404 13.41 -1.61 -20.07
CA ILE A 404 13.29 -0.21 -20.52
C ILE A 404 14.32 0.67 -19.81
N LEU A 405 14.39 0.61 -18.48
CA LEU A 405 15.28 1.44 -17.68
C LEU A 405 16.76 1.11 -17.91
N CYS A 406 17.10 -0.17 -18.06
CA CYS A 406 18.45 -0.62 -18.43
C CYS A 406 18.83 -0.18 -19.85
N THR A 407 17.90 -0.25 -20.81
CA THR A 407 18.17 0.24 -22.17
C THR A 407 18.28 1.76 -22.19
N ALA A 408 17.51 2.45 -21.34
CA ALA A 408 17.54 3.90 -21.19
C ALA A 408 18.92 4.43 -20.74
N THR A 409 19.74 3.64 -20.03
CA THR A 409 21.11 4.06 -19.64
C THR A 409 22.08 4.17 -20.81
N PHE A 410 21.73 3.66 -21.99
CA PHE A 410 22.55 3.82 -23.20
C PHE A 410 22.50 5.24 -23.78
N PHE A 411 21.43 6.00 -23.48
CA PHE A 411 21.21 7.33 -24.04
C PHE A 411 21.84 8.40 -23.13
N ASN A 412 22.36 9.48 -23.74
CA ASN A 412 22.84 10.65 -23.00
C ASN A 412 21.69 11.40 -22.31
N SER A 413 20.52 11.42 -22.95
CA SER A 413 19.31 12.04 -22.42
C SER A 413 18.09 11.23 -22.82
N VAL A 414 17.27 10.88 -21.83
CA VAL A 414 16.02 10.13 -22.00
C VAL A 414 14.96 10.69 -21.06
N SER A 415 13.75 10.90 -21.58
CA SER A 415 12.60 11.33 -20.78
C SER A 415 11.35 10.55 -21.16
N PHE A 416 10.51 10.26 -20.18
CA PHE A 416 9.25 9.52 -20.35
C PHE A 416 8.08 10.44 -19.99
N ILE A 417 7.21 10.72 -20.97
CA ILE A 417 6.17 11.72 -20.85
C ILE A 417 4.82 11.11 -21.23
N TRP A 418 3.81 11.43 -20.41
CA TRP A 418 2.44 11.09 -20.74
C TRP A 418 1.84 12.13 -21.71
N ILE A 419 1.17 11.66 -22.75
CA ILE A 419 0.41 12.49 -23.69
C ILE A 419 -1.05 12.04 -23.77
N SER A 420 -1.95 12.92 -24.24
CA SER A 420 -3.34 12.53 -24.48
C SER A 420 -3.46 11.64 -25.71
N ARG A 421 -4.47 10.76 -25.74
CA ARG A 421 -4.79 9.90 -26.89
C ARG A 421 -4.89 10.64 -28.22
N ASP A 422 -5.51 11.81 -28.20
CA ASP A 422 -5.64 12.65 -29.41
C ASP A 422 -4.28 13.05 -30.01
N LYS A 423 -3.23 13.12 -29.19
CA LYS A 423 -1.86 13.40 -29.65
C LYS A 423 -1.09 12.14 -30.06
N ASN A 424 -1.57 10.95 -29.69
CA ASN A 424 -0.92 9.66 -29.98
C ASN A 424 -1.63 8.87 -31.10
N MET A 425 -2.58 9.47 -31.82
CA MET A 425 -3.43 8.78 -32.81
C MET A 425 -2.64 7.99 -33.86
N ALA A 426 -1.48 8.51 -34.30
CA ALA A 426 -0.70 7.85 -35.33
C ALA A 426 -0.10 6.51 -34.84
N ALA A 427 0.39 6.45 -33.60
CA ALA A 427 0.91 5.21 -33.01
C ALA A 427 -0.23 4.22 -32.74
N ASP A 428 -1.39 4.69 -32.25
CA ASP A 428 -2.60 3.88 -32.05
C ASP A 428 -3.11 3.24 -33.35
N LEU A 429 -3.13 4.01 -34.44
CA LEU A 429 -3.51 3.49 -35.76
C LEU A 429 -2.54 2.41 -36.26
N LEU A 430 -1.23 2.61 -36.11
CA LEU A 430 -0.22 1.62 -36.48
C LEU A 430 -0.36 0.32 -35.67
N ALA A 431 -0.58 0.45 -34.36
CA ALA A 431 -0.79 -0.68 -33.47
C ALA A 431 -2.04 -1.49 -33.88
N LYS A 432 -3.15 -0.80 -34.18
CA LYS A 432 -4.41 -1.41 -34.66
C LYS A 432 -4.25 -2.08 -36.02
N GLN A 433 -3.57 -1.44 -36.97
CA GLN A 433 -3.29 -2.01 -38.29
C GLN A 433 -2.44 -3.28 -38.19
N CYS A 434 -1.40 -3.27 -37.35
CA CYS A 434 -0.58 -4.44 -37.09
C CYS A 434 -1.42 -5.60 -36.54
N LEU A 435 -2.29 -5.31 -35.56
CA LEU A 435 -3.16 -6.31 -34.97
C LEU A 435 -4.20 -6.86 -35.97
N SER A 436 -4.74 -6.03 -36.87
CA SER A 436 -5.70 -6.51 -37.87
C SER A 436 -5.03 -7.41 -38.91
N VAL A 437 -3.89 -6.99 -39.46
CA VAL A 437 -3.14 -7.77 -40.48
C VAL A 437 -2.57 -9.05 -39.88
N GLY A 438 -2.04 -9.01 -38.66
CA GLY A 438 -1.47 -10.17 -37.99
C GLY A 438 -2.49 -11.27 -37.70
N VAL A 439 -3.75 -10.91 -37.41
CA VAL A 439 -4.81 -11.90 -37.16
C VAL A 439 -5.29 -12.56 -38.46
N GLU A 440 -5.32 -11.83 -39.59
CA GLU A 440 -5.68 -12.43 -40.88
C GLU A 440 -4.68 -13.50 -41.34
N VAL A 441 -3.40 -13.39 -40.95
CA VAL A 441 -2.37 -14.40 -41.26
C VAL A 441 -2.43 -15.63 -40.35
N LEU A 442 -3.01 -15.50 -39.13
CA LEU A 442 -3.10 -16.58 -38.14
C LEU A 442 -4.36 -17.46 -38.29
N ILE A 443 -5.34 -17.01 -39.08
CA ILE A 443 -6.52 -17.78 -39.44
C ILE A 443 -6.25 -18.38 -40.83
N PRO A 444 -5.92 -19.68 -40.97
CA PRO A 444 -5.81 -20.27 -42.30
C PRO A 444 -7.20 -20.28 -42.98
N PRO A 445 -7.24 -20.26 -44.33
CA PRO A 445 -8.49 -20.27 -45.09
C PRO A 445 -9.35 -21.52 -44.88
#